data_AF-A0AAI9W5M9-F1
#
_entry.id   AF-A0AAI9W5M9-F1
#
_cell.length_a   1.000
_cell.length_b   1.000
_cell.length_c   1.000
_cell.angle_alpha   90.00
_cell.angle_beta   90.00
_cell.angle_gamma   90.00
#
_symmetry.space_group_name_H-M   'P 1'
#
loop_
_entity.id
_entity.type
_entity.pdbx_description
1 polymer ?
#
loop_
_entity_poly.entity_id
_entity_poly.type
_entity_poly.pdbx_seq_one_letter_code
_entity_poly.pdbx_strand_id
1 'polypeptide(L)' 'RVAKEAIATGQSVRELCVKNGVLSQEDLELILDPFEMTHPGIAGATLLKKN' A
#
# COMPACT_ATOMS: atom_id res chain seq x y z
N ARG A 1 -2.47 1.27 -12.61
CA ARG A 1 -3.23 2.53 -12.82
C ARG A 1 -2.83 3.58 -11.80
N VAL A 2 -2.85 3.27 -10.51
CA VAL A 2 -2.42 4.16 -9.40
C VAL A 2 -1.07 4.84 -9.65
N ALA A 3 -0.02 4.11 -10.06
CA ALA A 3 1.29 4.71 -10.31
C ALA A 3 1.29 5.81 -11.38
N LYS A 4 0.56 5.62 -12.49
CA LYS A 4 0.47 6.63 -13.56
C LYS A 4 -0.27 7.88 -13.08
N GLU A 5 -1.33 7.70 -12.30
CA GLU A 5 -2.11 8.79 -11.73
C GLU A 5 -1.30 9.58 -10.70
N ALA A 6 -0.61 8.90 -9.78
CA ALA A 6 0.27 9.52 -8.78
C ALA A 6 1.34 10.41 -9.43
N ILE A 7 1.97 9.93 -10.50
CA ILE A 7 2.98 10.70 -11.25
C ILE A 7 2.35 11.92 -11.92
N ALA A 8 1.14 11.77 -12.50
CA ALA A 8 0.49 12.85 -13.23
C ALA A 8 -0.10 13.94 -12.31
N THR A 9 -0.60 13.58 -11.13
CA THR A 9 -1.30 14.50 -10.21
C THR A 9 -0.45 14.94 -9.03
N GLY A 10 0.67 14.26 -8.76
CA GLY A 10 1.49 14.49 -7.56
C GLY A 10 0.85 13.98 -6.26
N GLN A 11 -0.30 13.30 -6.34
CA GLN A 11 -0.95 12.72 -5.16
C GLN A 11 -0.20 11.49 -4.66
N SER A 12 -0.28 11.23 -3.36
CA SER A 12 0.41 10.06 -2.81
C SER A 12 -0.24 8.75 -3.28
N VAL A 13 0.58 7.72 -3.47
CA VAL A 13 0.11 6.37 -3.80
C VAL A 13 -0.84 5.83 -2.72
N ARG A 14 -0.57 6.16 -1.44
CA ARG A 14 -1.40 5.77 -0.30
C ARG A 14 -2.82 6.32 -0.42
N GLU A 15 -2.97 7.62 -0.65
CA GLU A 15 -4.27 8.27 -0.78
C GLU A 15 -5.05 7.74 -1.99
N LEU A 16 -4.36 7.54 -3.13
CA LEU A 16 -4.99 7.02 -4.33
C LEU A 16 -5.46 5.57 -4.16
N CYS A 17 -4.75 4.74 -3.41
CA CYS A 17 -5.18 3.38 -3.11
C CYS A 17 -6.46 3.34 -2.25
N VAL A 18 -6.54 4.18 -1.21
CA VAL A 18 -7.75 4.28 -0.36
C VAL A 18 -8.91 4.86 -1.16
N LYS A 19 -8.69 5.97 -1.88
CA LYS A 19 -9.73 6.65 -2.68
C LYS A 19 -10.33 5.72 -3.73
N ASN A 20 -9.51 4.88 -4.36
CA ASN A 20 -9.96 3.95 -5.39
C ASN A 20 -10.48 2.62 -4.81
N GLY A 21 -10.53 2.45 -3.49
CA GLY A 21 -10.99 1.23 -2.82
C GLY A 21 -10.11 0.00 -3.10
N VAL A 22 -8.84 0.19 -3.43
CA VAL A 22 -7.91 -0.91 -3.78
C VAL A 22 -7.41 -1.61 -2.52
N LEU A 23 -7.11 -0.84 -1.48
CA LEU A 23 -6.64 -1.31 -0.18
C LEU A 23 -7.23 -0.44 0.92
N SER A 24 -7.45 -1.01 2.10
CA SER A 24 -7.83 -0.24 3.28
C SER A 24 -6.63 0.55 3.82
N GLN A 25 -6.91 1.55 4.66
CA GLN A 25 -5.85 2.33 5.28
C GLN A 25 -4.98 1.47 6.21
N GLU A 26 -5.60 0.54 6.94
CA GLU A 26 -4.92 -0.42 7.82
C GLU A 26 -3.97 -1.33 7.04
N ASP A 27 -4.42 -1.86 5.89
CA ASP A 27 -3.59 -2.74 5.06
C ASP A 27 -2.38 -1.97 4.50
N LEU A 28 -2.57 -0.72 4.10
CA LEU A 28 -1.50 0.14 3.58
C LEU A 28 -0.47 0.53 4.64
N GLU A 29 -0.86 0.68 5.91
CA GLU A 29 0.09 0.93 7.00
C GLU A 29 1.05 -0.24 7.17
N LEU A 30 0.54 -1.45 7.12
CA LEU A 30 1.35 -2.64 7.30
C LEU A 30 2.18 -2.99 6.06
N ILE A 31 1.64 -2.83 4.85
CA ILE A 31 2.36 -3.14 3.60
C ILE A 31 3.46 -2.12 3.32
N LEU A 32 3.23 -0.85 3.65
CA LEU A 32 4.18 0.24 3.39
C LEU A 32 5.03 0.60 4.61
N ASP A 33 5.26 -0.36 5.51
CA ASP A 33 6.19 -0.20 6.61
C ASP A 33 7.64 -0.08 6.09
N PRO A 34 8.40 0.99 6.42
CA PRO A 34 9.74 1.20 5.87
C PRO A 34 10.75 0.11 6.22
N PHE A 35 10.60 -0.52 7.39
CA PHE A 35 11.48 -1.61 7.80
C PHE A 35 11.18 -2.84 6.95
N GLU A 36 9.94 -3.29 6.89
CA GLU A 36 9.53 -4.45 6.09
C GLU A 36 9.82 -4.26 4.59
N MET A 37 9.63 -3.05 4.05
CA MET A 37 9.92 -2.73 2.65
C MET A 37 11.42 -2.82 2.28
N THR A 38 12.31 -2.85 3.27
CA THR A 38 13.77 -2.91 3.06
C THR A 38 14.40 -4.23 3.49
N HIS A 39 13.58 -5.19 3.96
CA HIS A 39 14.05 -6.50 4.39
C HIS A 39 13.48 -7.63 3.51
N PRO A 40 14.21 -8.75 3.36
CA PRO A 40 13.68 -9.92 2.67
C PRO A 40 12.45 -10.50 3.41
N GLY A 41 11.33 -10.62 2.71
CA GLY A 41 10.08 -11.12 3.28
C GLY A 41 8.87 -10.71 2.44
N ILE A 42 7.67 -11.19 2.81
CA ILE A 42 6.41 -10.68 2.26
C ILE A 42 5.93 -9.56 3.17
N ALA A 43 6.06 -8.31 2.73
CA ALA A 43 5.50 -7.17 3.45
C ALA A 43 3.98 -7.36 3.63
N GLY A 44 3.50 -7.21 4.87
CA GLY A 44 2.08 -7.45 5.19
C GLY A 44 1.64 -8.91 5.16
N ALA A 45 2.54 -9.89 5.31
CA ALA A 45 2.21 -11.32 5.32
C ALA A 45 1.08 -11.72 6.28
N THR A 46 0.88 -10.97 7.37
CA THR A 46 -0.19 -11.23 8.34
C THR A 46 -1.59 -11.03 7.73
N LEU A 47 -1.72 -10.18 6.70
CA LEU A 47 -2.98 -9.95 5.99
C LEU A 47 -3.44 -11.16 5.20
N LEU A 48 -2.52 -12.02 4.75
CA LEU A 48 -2.86 -13.27 4.05
C LEU A 48 -3.61 -14.28 4.93
N LYS A 49 -3.58 -14.07 6.26
CA LYS A 49 -4.30 -14.89 7.24
C LYS A 49 -5.63 -14.26 7.68
N LYS A 50 -5.91 -13.02 7.26
CA LYS A 50 -7.15 -12.28 7.56
C LYS A 50 -8.21 -12.77 6.57
N ASN A 51 -8.94 -13.83 6.96
CA ASN A 51 -10.12 -14.34 6.25
C ASN A 51 -11.37 -13.54 6.62
#